data_AF-V4A301-F1
#
_entry.id   AF-V4A301-F1
#
_cell.length_a   1.000
_cell.length_b   1.000
_cell.length_c   1.000
_cell.angle_alpha   90.00
_cell.angle_beta   90.00
_cell.angle_gamma   90.00
#
_symmetry.space_group_name_H-M   'P 1'
#
loop_
_entity.id
_entity.type
_entity.pdbx_description
1 polymer ?
#
loop_
_entity_poly.entity_id
_entity_poly.type
_entity_poly.pdbx_seq_one_letter_code
_entity_poly.pdbx_strand_id
1 'polypeptide(L)'
;MSSKQKSKRYYIRGNIVPFEEDASHEFKGHRNLCVEELPPWTQVNSRTEKASRKAVSRAINGFLNTGNGGMIYLGIIDCGKSIGLKLTHYQKDHVVGSLQDLMSRYNPPVLSHRYKVRFIPVIDKGCTPSQIAQQCNYDSSLMVDQCGRTREHMYRTHHYCWCDNDCMAQTNCGVLVADYVIEITIKGWDPSDSRNKDGVGSILNLHPIHENEEGSVYFRRQASLVKYTPADIVQVTRKQVQDGCKTEIERLRKEIRKAVALKEC
;
A
#
# COMPACT_ATOMS: atom_id res chain seq x y z
N MET A 1 -29.29 -13.95 18.85
CA MET A 1 -28.50 -13.91 17.60
C MET A 1 -27.03 -13.73 17.97
N SER A 2 -26.24 -14.80 17.91
CA SER A 2 -24.82 -14.75 18.29
C SER A 2 -24.04 -13.99 17.21
N SER A 3 -23.55 -12.80 17.54
CA SER A 3 -22.62 -12.06 16.68
C SER A 3 -21.35 -12.91 16.55
N LYS A 4 -21.10 -13.50 15.37
CA LYS A 4 -19.83 -14.15 15.07
C LYS A 4 -18.72 -13.15 15.38
N GLN A 5 -18.00 -13.39 16.48
CA GLN A 5 -16.87 -12.60 16.92
C GLN A 5 -15.84 -12.68 15.78
N LYS A 6 -15.69 -11.60 15.01
CA LYS A 6 -14.71 -11.56 13.91
C LYS A 6 -13.35 -11.87 14.52
N SER A 7 -12.73 -12.95 14.05
CA SER A 7 -11.35 -13.28 14.41
C SER A 7 -10.48 -12.04 14.18
N LYS A 8 -9.83 -11.57 15.24
CA LYS A 8 -9.00 -10.36 15.15
C LYS A 8 -7.73 -10.69 14.40
N ARG A 9 -7.35 -9.80 13.48
CA ARG A 9 -6.12 -9.93 12.70
C ARG A 9 -4.94 -9.45 13.53
N TYR A 10 -3.89 -10.25 13.60
CA TYR A 10 -2.61 -9.93 14.22
C TYR A 10 -1.49 -10.71 13.53
N TYR A 11 -0.25 -10.26 13.70
CA TYR A 11 0.96 -10.99 13.30
C TYR A 11 1.70 -11.49 14.53
N ILE A 12 2.47 -12.58 14.40
CA ILE A 12 3.29 -13.14 15.49
C ILE A 12 4.75 -12.83 15.22
N ARG A 13 5.41 -12.10 16.13
CA ARG A 13 6.81 -11.70 15.97
C ARG A 13 7.71 -12.88 15.65
N GLY A 14 8.54 -12.72 14.62
CA GLY A 14 9.51 -13.70 14.16
C GLY A 14 8.92 -14.91 13.44
N ASN A 15 7.58 -15.01 13.29
CA ASN A 15 6.99 -15.99 12.38
C ASN A 15 7.07 -15.50 10.93
N ILE A 16 7.25 -16.47 10.04
CA ILE A 16 7.18 -16.29 8.60
C ILE A 16 5.70 -16.24 8.21
N VAL A 17 5.31 -15.24 7.43
CA VAL A 17 3.95 -15.14 6.89
C VAL A 17 3.66 -16.25 5.87
N PRO A 18 2.41 -16.70 5.72
CA PRO A 18 2.06 -17.81 4.83
C PRO A 18 1.95 -17.40 3.35
N PHE A 19 2.56 -16.29 2.97
CA PHE A 19 2.57 -15.74 1.61
C PHE A 19 3.94 -15.15 1.30
N GLU A 20 4.27 -15.09 0.02
CA GLU A 20 5.57 -14.60 -0.47
C GLU A 20 5.40 -13.25 -1.20
N GLU A 21 6.50 -12.57 -1.48
CA GLU A 21 6.47 -11.43 -2.40
C GLU A 21 6.13 -11.91 -3.80
N ASP A 22 5.11 -11.30 -4.39
CA ASP A 22 4.59 -11.69 -5.69
C ASP A 22 4.01 -10.50 -6.46
N ALA A 23 3.22 -10.76 -7.49
CA ALA A 23 2.58 -9.75 -8.33
C ALA A 23 1.57 -8.85 -7.58
N SER A 24 1.19 -9.22 -6.36
CA SER A 24 0.19 -8.58 -5.50
C SER A 24 0.67 -8.30 -4.08
N HIS A 25 1.83 -8.82 -3.67
CA HIS A 25 2.39 -8.66 -2.32
C HIS A 25 3.81 -8.09 -2.36
N GLU A 26 4.09 -7.10 -1.51
CA GLU A 26 5.42 -6.49 -1.34
C GLU A 26 5.76 -6.34 0.14
N PHE A 27 6.98 -6.69 0.54
CA PHE A 27 7.48 -6.56 1.91
C PHE A 27 8.50 -5.42 2.01
N LYS A 28 8.42 -4.68 3.12
CA LYS A 28 9.39 -3.65 3.49
C LYS A 28 9.60 -3.66 4.99
N GLY A 29 10.85 -3.77 5.42
CA GLY A 29 11.21 -3.67 6.85
C GLY A 29 11.15 -2.25 7.43
N HIS A 30 10.80 -1.23 6.65
CA HIS A 30 10.83 0.18 7.04
C HIS A 30 9.56 0.92 6.62
N ARG A 31 9.38 2.14 7.14
CA ARG A 31 8.22 3.01 6.81
C ARG A 31 8.52 4.21 5.92
N ASN A 32 9.72 4.31 5.34
CA ASN A 32 10.07 5.39 4.41
C ASN A 32 9.26 5.28 3.10
N LEU A 33 8.30 6.17 2.91
CA LEU A 33 7.32 6.13 1.82
C LEU A 33 7.88 6.71 0.53
N CYS A 34 8.56 7.85 0.59
CA CYS A 34 9.12 8.55 -0.57
C CYS A 34 10.65 8.65 -0.52
N VAL A 35 11.27 9.08 -1.63
CA VAL A 35 12.73 9.12 -1.75
C VAL A 35 13.37 10.14 -0.81
N GLU A 36 12.70 11.26 -0.54
CA GLU A 36 13.18 12.31 0.36
C GLU A 36 13.22 11.89 1.84
N GLU A 37 12.47 10.84 2.19
CA GLU A 37 12.48 10.23 3.52
C GLU A 37 13.63 9.22 3.70
N LEU A 38 14.31 8.83 2.62
CA LEU A 38 15.44 7.90 2.70
C LEU A 38 16.68 8.64 3.20
N PRO A 39 17.29 8.19 4.31
CA PRO A 39 18.52 8.81 4.77
C PRO A 39 19.65 8.68 3.75
N PRO A 40 20.55 9.67 3.62
CA PRO A 40 21.62 9.65 2.62
C PRO A 40 22.49 8.39 2.68
N TRP A 41 22.78 7.88 3.88
CA TRP A 41 23.60 6.68 4.10
C TRP A 41 22.94 5.37 3.63
N THR A 42 21.64 5.39 3.26
CA THR A 42 20.95 4.23 2.71
C THR A 42 21.07 4.14 1.19
N GLN A 43 21.56 5.23 0.57
CA GLN A 43 21.78 5.33 -0.86
C GLN A 43 23.10 4.66 -1.27
N VAL A 44 23.27 4.48 -2.58
CA VAL A 44 24.43 3.83 -3.18
C VAL A 44 25.68 4.68 -2.96
N ASN A 45 26.65 4.19 -2.19
CA ASN A 45 27.93 4.88 -1.97
C ASN A 45 28.96 4.62 -3.08
N SER A 46 28.75 3.62 -3.94
CA SER A 46 29.66 3.26 -5.05
C SER A 46 28.94 2.54 -6.19
N ARG A 47 29.47 2.60 -7.43
CA ARG A 47 28.85 1.96 -8.63
C ARG A 47 28.55 0.45 -8.48
N THR A 48 29.09 -0.21 -7.46
CA THR A 48 28.98 -1.65 -7.21
C THR A 48 28.03 -2.02 -6.07
N GLU A 49 27.67 -1.08 -5.20
CA GLU A 49 26.81 -1.35 -4.04
C GLU A 49 25.34 -1.09 -4.35
N LYS A 50 24.47 -2.05 -4.02
CA LYS A 50 23.02 -1.85 -4.12
C LYS A 50 22.54 -1.03 -2.94
N ALA A 51 21.64 -0.07 -3.18
CA ALA A 51 20.99 0.68 -2.10
C ALA A 51 20.36 -0.28 -1.10
N SER A 52 20.62 -0.05 0.19
CA SER A 52 20.11 -0.90 1.28
C SER A 52 18.60 -0.74 1.49
N ARG A 53 18.04 0.38 1.03
CA ARG A 53 16.60 0.68 1.10
C ARG A 53 16.12 1.33 -0.19
N LYS A 54 14.86 1.10 -0.53
CA LYS A 54 14.15 1.75 -1.63
C LYS A 54 12.82 2.28 -1.12
N ALA A 55 12.42 3.45 -1.61
CA ALA A 55 11.15 4.06 -1.24
C ALA A 55 9.98 3.14 -1.60
N VAL A 56 8.98 3.11 -0.71
CA VAL A 56 7.74 2.34 -0.90
C VAL A 56 6.96 2.84 -2.13
N SER A 57 7.10 4.13 -2.46
CA SER A 57 6.47 4.79 -3.60
C SER A 57 6.60 4.00 -4.90
N ARG A 58 7.79 3.44 -5.17
CA ARG A 58 8.02 2.64 -6.37
C ARG A 58 7.12 1.40 -6.47
N ALA A 59 6.87 0.75 -5.34
CA ALA A 59 5.98 -0.42 -5.28
C ALA A 59 4.51 -0.01 -5.42
N ILE A 60 4.10 1.08 -4.77
CA ILE A 60 2.76 1.67 -4.92
C ILE A 60 2.48 1.99 -6.38
N ASN A 61 3.40 2.70 -7.03
CA ASN A 61 3.32 3.05 -8.45
C ASN A 61 3.21 1.80 -9.34
N GLY A 62 4.02 0.79 -9.05
CA GLY A 62 3.95 -0.52 -9.71
C GLY A 62 2.58 -1.20 -9.64
N PHE A 63 1.93 -1.20 -8.47
CA PHE A 63 0.59 -1.80 -8.29
C PHE A 63 -0.54 -0.98 -8.88
N LEU A 64 -0.42 0.35 -8.88
CA LEU A 64 -1.40 1.24 -9.53
C LEU A 64 -1.39 1.03 -11.05
N ASN A 65 -0.21 1.01 -11.64
CA ASN A 65 -0.02 0.94 -13.09
C ASN A 65 -0.32 -0.43 -13.69
N THR A 66 -0.31 -1.51 -12.90
CA THR A 66 -0.80 -2.81 -13.39
C THR A 66 -2.32 -2.91 -13.39
N GLY A 67 -3.03 -2.00 -12.74
CA GLY A 67 -4.49 -2.03 -12.61
C GLY A 67 -5.03 -3.12 -11.69
N ASN A 68 -4.24 -4.11 -11.29
CA ASN A 68 -4.68 -5.20 -10.43
C ASN A 68 -4.68 -4.84 -8.94
N GLY A 69 -3.97 -3.78 -8.56
CA GLY A 69 -3.74 -3.43 -7.16
C GLY A 69 -2.77 -4.39 -6.48
N GLY A 70 -2.77 -4.37 -5.15
CA GLY A 70 -1.86 -5.17 -4.34
C GLY A 70 -1.83 -4.73 -2.88
N MET A 71 -0.93 -5.33 -2.11
CA MET A 71 -0.77 -5.07 -0.69
C MET A 71 0.71 -4.98 -0.34
N ILE A 72 1.06 -3.89 0.33
CA ILE A 72 2.39 -3.62 0.82
C ILE A 72 2.38 -3.76 2.33
N TYR A 73 3.34 -4.49 2.87
CA TYR A 73 3.49 -4.74 4.30
C TYR A 73 4.75 -4.05 4.82
N LEU A 74 4.56 -3.03 5.66
CA LEU A 74 5.66 -2.35 6.35
C LEU A 74 5.85 -2.99 7.74
N GLY A 75 7.07 -3.43 8.05
CA GLY A 75 7.38 -4.21 9.25
C GLY A 75 7.48 -5.73 9.02
N ILE A 76 7.42 -6.17 7.76
CA ILE A 76 7.79 -7.53 7.34
C ILE A 76 9.09 -7.42 6.55
N ILE A 77 10.11 -8.18 6.93
CA ILE A 77 11.40 -8.18 6.25
C ILE A 77 11.39 -9.15 5.06
N ASP A 78 12.36 -9.01 4.15
CA ASP A 78 12.42 -9.71 2.86
C ASP A 78 12.33 -11.25 2.97
N CYS A 79 12.72 -11.85 4.10
CA CYS A 79 12.56 -13.28 4.34
C CYS A 79 11.15 -13.69 4.85
N GLY A 80 10.17 -12.79 4.76
CA GLY A 80 8.78 -13.01 5.19
C GLY A 80 8.56 -12.99 6.70
N LYS A 81 9.60 -12.70 7.52
CA LYS A 81 9.43 -12.64 8.98
C LYS A 81 8.73 -11.33 9.38
N SER A 82 7.66 -11.47 10.17
CA SER A 82 7.01 -10.30 10.78
C SER A 82 7.78 -9.82 12.00
N ILE A 83 8.31 -8.59 11.92
CA ILE A 83 9.05 -7.94 13.01
C ILE A 83 8.19 -6.84 13.65
N GLY A 84 7.42 -6.13 12.84
CA GLY A 84 6.64 -4.98 13.26
C GLY A 84 7.48 -3.70 13.36
N LEU A 85 6.76 -2.59 13.48
CA LEU A 85 7.29 -1.26 13.70
C LEU A 85 6.66 -0.70 14.98
N LYS A 86 7.47 -0.13 15.87
CA LYS A 86 6.98 0.60 17.03
C LYS A 86 6.29 1.88 16.57
N LEU A 87 5.00 1.97 16.85
CA LEU A 87 4.18 3.11 16.42
C LEU A 87 3.32 3.62 17.58
N THR A 88 3.58 4.85 18.01
CA THR A 88 2.61 5.63 18.81
C THR A 88 1.43 6.03 17.94
N HIS A 89 0.36 6.55 18.55
CA HIS A 89 -0.78 7.04 17.77
C HIS A 89 -0.39 8.20 16.85
N TYR A 90 0.42 9.15 17.32
CA TYR A 90 0.93 10.25 16.50
C TYR A 90 1.77 9.76 15.31
N GLN A 91 2.52 8.67 15.47
CA GLN A 91 3.24 8.08 14.33
C GLN A 91 2.32 7.37 13.34
N LYS A 92 1.17 6.82 13.79
CA LYS A 92 0.15 6.29 12.88
C LYS A 92 -0.48 7.43 12.07
N ASP A 93 -0.83 8.54 12.71
CA ASP A 93 -1.33 9.75 12.06
C ASP A 93 -0.29 10.32 11.06
N HIS A 94 0.99 10.36 11.44
CA HIS A 94 2.10 10.70 10.53
C HIS A 94 2.09 9.83 9.28
N VAL A 95 2.06 8.49 9.42
CA VAL A 95 2.11 7.57 8.26
C VAL A 95 0.92 7.80 7.34
N VAL A 96 -0.27 8.01 7.88
CA VAL A 96 -1.48 8.30 7.07
C VAL A 96 -1.30 9.61 6.30
N GLY A 97 -0.83 10.67 6.98
CA GLY A 97 -0.58 11.97 6.36
C GLY A 97 0.52 11.93 5.29
N SER A 98 1.65 11.26 5.57
CA SER A 98 2.75 11.10 4.60
C SER A 98 2.30 10.29 3.38
N LEU A 99 1.47 9.26 3.56
CA LEU A 99 0.90 8.53 2.42
C LEU A 99 -0.03 9.41 1.58
N GLN A 100 -0.90 10.20 2.23
CA GLN A 100 -1.78 11.13 1.53
C GLN A 100 -0.99 12.18 0.75
N ASP A 101 0.06 12.74 1.35
CA ASP A 101 1.00 13.65 0.71
C ASP A 101 1.64 13.01 -0.53
N LEU A 102 2.20 11.81 -0.39
CA LEU A 102 2.82 11.07 -1.49
C LEU A 102 1.84 10.81 -2.64
N MET A 103 0.63 10.33 -2.33
CA MET A 103 -0.40 10.03 -3.33
C MET A 103 -0.87 11.27 -4.09
N SER A 104 -0.85 12.43 -3.45
CA SER A 104 -1.21 13.71 -4.08
C SER A 104 -0.15 14.22 -5.07
N ARG A 105 1.10 13.76 -4.92
CA ARG A 105 2.24 14.13 -5.78
C ARG A 105 2.43 13.23 -7.00
N TYR A 106 1.67 12.14 -7.09
CA TYR A 106 1.68 11.33 -8.30
C TYR A 106 1.05 12.13 -9.44
N ASN A 107 1.45 11.81 -10.66
CA ASN A 107 0.89 12.45 -11.86
C ASN A 107 0.27 11.38 -12.79
N PRO A 108 -1.08 11.30 -12.87
CA PRO A 108 -2.06 12.10 -12.13
C PRO A 108 -2.13 11.72 -10.63
N PRO A 109 -2.68 12.59 -9.76
CA PRO A 109 -2.83 12.29 -8.34
C PRO A 109 -3.72 11.07 -8.07
N VAL A 110 -3.41 10.31 -7.02
CA VAL A 110 -4.16 9.10 -6.66
C VAL A 110 -5.24 9.43 -5.62
N LEU A 111 -6.50 9.18 -5.99
CA LEU A 111 -7.65 9.46 -5.13
C LEU A 111 -7.72 8.51 -3.91
N SER A 112 -8.21 9.02 -2.78
CA SER A 112 -8.21 8.30 -1.50
C SER A 112 -8.99 6.98 -1.50
N HIS A 113 -10.00 6.82 -2.36
CA HIS A 113 -10.73 5.56 -2.46
C HIS A 113 -9.91 4.43 -3.09
N ARG A 114 -8.79 4.75 -3.76
CA ARG A 114 -7.88 3.81 -4.44
C ARG A 114 -6.92 3.09 -3.52
N TYR A 115 -6.79 3.54 -2.27
CA TYR A 115 -5.93 2.90 -1.30
C TYR A 115 -6.57 2.82 0.09
N LYS A 116 -5.98 2.02 0.98
CA LYS A 116 -6.39 1.91 2.37
C LYS A 116 -5.20 1.52 3.23
N VAL A 117 -5.04 2.18 4.37
CA VAL A 117 -4.03 1.82 5.38
C VAL A 117 -4.69 1.08 6.53
N ARG A 118 -4.03 0.05 7.05
CA ARG A 118 -4.39 -0.61 8.31
C ARG A 118 -3.14 -0.81 9.16
N PHE A 119 -3.30 -0.65 10.47
CA PHE A 119 -2.26 -0.95 11.45
C PHE A 119 -2.65 -2.25 12.15
N ILE A 120 -1.94 -3.33 11.88
CA ILE A 120 -2.22 -4.66 12.42
C ILE A 120 -1.23 -4.94 13.55
N PRO A 121 -1.67 -5.25 14.78
CA PRO A 121 -0.76 -5.46 15.90
C PRO A 121 0.14 -6.68 15.69
N VAL A 122 1.37 -6.58 16.19
CA VAL A 122 2.33 -7.68 16.27
C VAL A 122 2.41 -8.14 17.72
N ILE A 123 2.08 -9.41 17.95
CA ILE A 123 2.12 -10.05 19.26
C ILE A 123 3.38 -10.91 19.40
N ASP A 124 3.84 -11.11 20.63
CA ASP A 124 4.98 -11.99 20.89
C ASP A 124 4.57 -13.47 20.94
N LYS A 125 5.54 -14.36 20.71
CA LYS A 125 5.31 -15.80 20.86
C LYS A 125 5.04 -16.11 22.32
N GLY A 126 4.00 -16.91 22.59
CA GLY A 126 3.64 -17.33 23.95
C GLY A 126 2.67 -16.39 24.67
N CYS A 127 2.16 -15.33 24.02
CA CYS A 127 1.07 -14.54 24.59
C CYS A 127 -0.19 -15.40 24.84
N THR A 128 -0.78 -15.25 26.02
CA THR A 128 -2.06 -15.88 26.37
C THR A 128 -3.21 -15.27 25.57
N PRO A 129 -4.35 -15.98 25.39
CA PRO A 129 -5.51 -15.44 24.67
C PRO A 129 -6.02 -14.09 25.20
N SER A 130 -5.93 -13.86 26.52
CA SER A 130 -6.31 -12.59 27.15
C SER A 130 -5.35 -11.46 26.77
N GLN A 131 -4.04 -11.71 26.77
CA GLN A 131 -3.03 -10.73 26.33
C GLN A 131 -3.19 -10.37 24.85
N ILE A 132 -3.45 -11.38 23.99
CA ILE A 132 -3.73 -11.17 22.58
C ILE A 132 -4.97 -10.28 22.42
N ALA A 133 -6.05 -10.60 23.15
CA ALA A 133 -7.28 -9.81 23.09
C ALA A 133 -7.07 -8.37 23.55
N GLN A 134 -6.28 -8.15 24.61
CA GLN A 134 -5.94 -6.82 25.12
C GLN A 134 -5.13 -6.02 24.09
N GLN A 135 -4.06 -6.59 23.53
CA GLN A 135 -3.23 -5.91 22.52
C GLN A 135 -4.02 -5.63 21.24
N CYS A 136 -4.88 -6.55 20.80
CA CYS A 136 -5.69 -6.36 19.60
C CYS A 136 -6.87 -5.40 19.79
N ASN A 137 -7.30 -5.16 21.04
CA ASN A 137 -8.34 -4.19 21.38
C ASN A 137 -7.78 -2.84 21.82
N TYR A 138 -6.46 -2.73 21.98
CA TYR A 138 -5.85 -1.52 22.49
C TYR A 138 -6.08 -0.37 21.51
N ASP A 139 -6.94 0.56 21.92
CA ASP A 139 -7.18 1.79 21.18
C ASP A 139 -6.25 2.88 21.70
N SER A 140 -5.14 3.06 20.99
CA SER A 140 -4.16 4.08 21.32
C SER A 140 -4.67 5.51 21.12
N SER A 141 -5.83 5.72 20.49
CA SER A 141 -6.44 7.04 20.32
C SER A 141 -6.99 7.62 21.63
N LEU A 142 -7.33 6.75 22.60
CA LEU A 142 -7.85 7.14 23.91
C LEU A 142 -6.79 7.73 24.83
N MET A 143 -5.51 7.54 24.50
CA MET A 143 -4.36 7.91 25.33
C MET A 143 -3.65 9.17 24.85
N VAL A 144 -4.18 9.83 23.82
CA VAL A 144 -3.55 11.00 23.18
C VAL A 144 -4.51 12.17 23.15
N ASP A 145 -3.97 13.37 23.28
CA ASP A 145 -4.77 14.58 23.26
C ASP A 145 -5.08 15.01 21.81
N GLN A 146 -6.29 15.55 21.60
CA GLN A 146 -6.76 15.91 20.26
C GLN A 146 -5.92 17.03 19.63
N CYS A 147 -5.36 17.94 20.45
CA CYS A 147 -4.53 19.03 19.97
C CYS A 147 -3.21 18.51 19.36
N GLY A 148 -2.58 17.55 20.03
CA GLY A 148 -1.38 16.84 19.57
C GLY A 148 -1.63 16.10 18.26
N ARG A 149 -2.81 15.49 18.09
CA ARG A 149 -3.17 14.79 16.85
C ARG A 149 -3.32 15.72 15.64
N THR A 150 -3.75 16.96 15.86
CA THR A 150 -3.89 17.97 14.80
C THR A 150 -2.60 18.73 14.51
N ARG A 151 -1.54 18.51 15.29
CA ARG A 151 -0.26 19.17 15.09
C ARG A 151 0.35 18.73 13.76
N GLU A 152 0.79 19.69 12.96
CA GLU A 152 1.38 19.41 11.65
C GLU A 152 2.62 18.51 11.78
N HIS A 153 2.64 17.44 10.97
CA HIS A 153 3.79 16.57 10.84
C HIS A 153 4.72 17.05 9.73
N MET A 154 6.00 16.72 9.87
CA MET A 154 7.01 17.01 8.86
C MET A 154 7.13 15.80 7.94
N TYR A 155 6.80 15.97 6.66
CA TYR A 155 6.90 14.95 5.62
C TYR A 155 8.11 15.21 4.72
N ARG A 156 8.42 14.26 3.83
CA ARG A 156 9.44 14.42 2.76
C ARG A 156 10.83 14.76 3.29
N THR A 157 11.17 14.23 4.45
CA THR A 157 12.47 14.44 5.06
C THR A 157 12.93 13.19 5.78
N HIS A 158 14.24 12.97 5.80
CA HIS A 158 14.86 11.91 6.58
C HIS A 158 15.07 12.32 8.06
N HIS A 159 14.80 13.58 8.41
CA HIS A 159 14.89 14.07 9.78
C HIS A 159 13.69 13.62 10.63
N TYR A 160 13.91 13.54 11.94
CA TYR A 160 12.85 13.17 12.88
C TYR A 160 11.77 14.23 12.95
N CYS A 161 10.51 13.77 12.85
CA CYS A 161 9.36 14.58 13.17
C CYS A 161 9.20 14.69 14.69
N TRP A 162 8.45 15.69 15.17
CA TRP A 162 8.14 15.84 16.59
C TRP A 162 7.52 14.56 17.20
N CYS A 163 6.76 13.78 16.43
CA CYS A 163 6.16 12.52 16.89
C CYS A 163 7.19 11.41 17.11
N ASP A 164 8.34 11.48 16.45
CA ASP A 164 9.45 10.55 16.66
C ASP A 164 10.20 10.92 17.93
N ASN A 165 10.43 12.22 18.15
CA ASN A 165 11.03 12.73 19.39
C ASN A 165 10.14 12.40 20.60
N ASP A 166 8.82 12.57 20.48
CA ASP A 166 7.85 12.19 21.50
C ASP A 166 7.88 10.68 21.78
N CYS A 167 7.88 9.83 20.74
CA CYS A 167 8.01 8.38 20.90
C CYS A 167 9.31 7.99 21.62
N MET A 168 10.44 8.64 21.29
CA MET A 168 11.72 8.40 21.96
C MET A 168 11.66 8.84 23.43
N ALA A 169 11.08 10.00 23.73
CA ALA A 169 10.91 10.48 25.09
C ALA A 169 10.05 9.52 25.93
N GLN A 170 8.90 9.09 25.40
CA GLN A 170 8.02 8.11 26.04
C GLN A 170 8.75 6.79 26.32
N THR A 171 9.52 6.30 25.34
CA THR A 171 10.30 5.07 25.49
C THR A 171 11.36 5.21 26.59
N ASN A 172 12.05 6.35 26.64
CA ASN A 172 13.05 6.66 27.67
C ASN A 172 12.43 6.80 29.06
N CYS A 173 11.16 7.19 29.15
CA CYS A 173 10.37 7.20 30.38
C CYS A 173 9.74 5.84 30.72
N GLY A 174 10.06 4.77 29.99
CA GLY A 174 9.58 3.41 30.26
C GLY A 174 8.18 3.09 29.70
N VAL A 175 7.61 3.94 28.85
CA VAL A 175 6.33 3.66 28.19
C VAL A 175 6.54 2.60 27.11
N LEU A 176 5.78 1.51 27.18
CA LEU A 176 5.85 0.42 26.22
C LEU A 176 5.01 0.74 24.97
N VAL A 177 5.69 1.07 23.87
CA VAL A 177 5.05 1.28 22.57
C VAL A 177 4.86 -0.07 21.86
N ALA A 178 3.61 -0.33 21.46
CA ALA A 178 3.23 -1.53 20.74
C ALA A 178 3.80 -1.55 19.30
N ASP A 179 4.04 -2.77 18.81
CA ASP A 179 4.53 -3.02 17.45
C ASP A 179 3.36 -3.32 16.49
N TYR A 180 3.47 -2.81 15.27
CA TYR A 180 2.45 -2.98 14.23
C TYR A 180 3.09 -3.30 12.87
N VAL A 181 2.41 -4.13 12.09
CA VAL A 181 2.60 -4.19 10.63
C VAL A 181 1.63 -3.19 9.99
N ILE A 182 2.15 -2.35 9.11
CA ILE A 182 1.33 -1.40 8.35
C ILE A 182 0.98 -2.07 7.03
N GLU A 183 -0.31 -2.33 6.80
CA GLU A 183 -0.81 -2.82 5.53
C GLU A 183 -1.31 -1.65 4.68
N ILE A 184 -0.64 -1.37 3.57
CA ILE A 184 -1.12 -0.44 2.55
C ILE A 184 -1.73 -1.27 1.43
N THR A 185 -3.05 -1.25 1.33
CA THR A 185 -3.79 -1.89 0.24
C THR A 185 -3.96 -0.90 -0.90
N ILE A 186 -3.47 -1.23 -2.09
CA ILE A 186 -3.80 -0.56 -3.35
C ILE A 186 -4.93 -1.34 -4.00
N LYS A 187 -6.06 -0.68 -4.25
CA LYS A 187 -7.22 -1.34 -4.86
C LYS A 187 -7.01 -1.49 -6.36
N GLY A 188 -7.42 -2.65 -6.87
CA GLY A 188 -7.55 -2.86 -8.31
C GLY A 188 -8.48 -1.83 -8.93
N TRP A 189 -8.24 -1.54 -10.21
CA TRP A 189 -9.06 -0.65 -10.97
C TRP A 189 -10.42 -1.29 -11.25
N ASP A 190 -11.47 -0.57 -10.86
CA ASP A 190 -12.85 -0.95 -11.12
C ASP A 190 -13.46 0.06 -12.10
N PRO A 191 -13.62 -0.30 -13.39
CA PRO A 191 -14.23 0.57 -14.39
C PRO A 191 -15.67 0.97 -14.06
N SER A 192 -16.37 0.20 -13.20
CA SER A 192 -17.77 0.42 -12.84
C SER A 192 -17.97 1.35 -11.64
N ASP A 193 -16.91 1.66 -10.89
CA ASP A 193 -16.99 2.60 -9.77
C ASP A 193 -17.21 4.03 -10.29
N SER A 194 -18.33 4.63 -9.90
CA SER A 194 -18.70 6.01 -10.26
C SER A 194 -17.64 7.07 -9.92
N ARG A 195 -16.69 6.78 -9.03
CA ARG A 195 -15.57 7.68 -8.66
C ARG A 195 -14.38 7.55 -9.60
N ASN A 196 -14.33 6.53 -10.45
CA ASN A 196 -13.28 6.29 -11.44
C ASN A 196 -13.68 6.88 -12.81
N LYS A 197 -14.12 8.15 -12.83
CA LYS A 197 -14.50 8.83 -14.08
C LYS A 197 -13.30 9.24 -14.93
N ASP A 198 -12.14 9.36 -14.29
CA ASP A 198 -10.89 9.85 -14.89
C ASP A 198 -10.07 8.72 -15.55
N GLY A 199 -10.67 7.56 -15.79
CA GLY A 199 -9.99 6.49 -16.51
C GLY A 199 -9.85 6.80 -18.00
N VAL A 200 -9.00 6.01 -18.65
CA VAL A 200 -8.59 6.23 -20.03
C VAL A 200 -9.55 5.53 -21.00
N GLY A 201 -10.22 6.35 -21.82
CA GLY A 201 -11.09 5.90 -22.90
C GLY A 201 -12.54 5.66 -22.46
N SER A 202 -13.49 6.07 -23.30
CA SER A 202 -14.92 5.99 -23.00
C SER A 202 -15.50 4.59 -23.03
N ILE A 203 -14.90 3.67 -23.79
CA ILE A 203 -15.43 2.31 -24.01
C ILE A 203 -14.94 1.36 -22.92
N LEU A 204 -13.64 1.37 -22.61
CA LEU A 204 -13.03 0.42 -21.68
C LEU A 204 -12.77 1.00 -20.29
N ASN A 205 -12.76 2.34 -20.16
CA ASN A 205 -12.43 3.07 -18.92
C ASN A 205 -11.21 2.45 -18.22
N LEU A 206 -10.06 2.41 -18.90
CA LEU A 206 -8.85 1.77 -18.39
C LEU A 206 -8.25 2.58 -17.24
N HIS A 207 -7.43 1.94 -16.42
CA HIS A 207 -6.73 2.66 -15.36
C HIS A 207 -5.78 3.72 -15.93
N PRO A 208 -5.66 4.90 -15.30
CA PRO A 208 -4.63 5.85 -15.66
C PRO A 208 -3.25 5.27 -15.33
N ILE A 209 -2.26 5.74 -16.08
CA ILE A 209 -0.85 5.49 -15.79
C ILE A 209 -0.35 6.64 -14.94
N HIS A 210 0.20 6.31 -13.77
CA HIS A 210 0.74 7.25 -12.83
C HIS A 210 2.26 7.31 -12.93
N GLU A 211 2.79 8.52 -12.98
CA GLU A 211 4.19 8.82 -12.65
C GLU A 211 4.31 8.96 -11.12
N ASN A 212 5.39 8.43 -10.56
CA ASN A 212 5.72 8.65 -9.16
C ASN A 212 6.25 10.08 -8.93
N GLU A 213 6.61 10.38 -7.69
CA GLU A 213 7.13 11.69 -7.27
C GLU A 213 8.43 12.12 -7.97
N GLU A 214 9.14 11.17 -8.61
CA GLU A 214 10.37 11.40 -9.37
C GLU A 214 10.11 11.44 -10.90
N GLY A 215 8.86 11.45 -11.34
CA GLY A 215 8.50 11.40 -12.77
C GLY A 215 8.78 10.05 -13.44
N SER A 216 8.90 8.98 -12.66
CA SER A 216 9.17 7.63 -13.16
C SER A 216 7.92 6.75 -13.12
N VAL A 217 7.75 5.91 -14.15
CA VAL A 217 6.64 4.96 -14.27
C VAL A 217 7.16 3.55 -14.05
N TYR A 218 6.63 2.88 -13.04
CA TYR A 218 6.94 1.50 -12.68
C TYR A 218 5.74 0.59 -12.91
N PHE A 219 6.01 -0.65 -13.29
CA PHE A 219 5.01 -1.73 -13.35
C PHE A 219 5.50 -2.90 -12.50
N ARG A 220 4.58 -3.53 -11.76
CA ARG A 220 4.85 -4.76 -11.03
C ARG A 220 4.86 -5.96 -11.97
N ARG A 221 5.91 -6.79 -11.90
CA ARG A 221 6.02 -8.09 -12.58
C ARG A 221 6.46 -9.16 -11.59
N GLN A 222 5.56 -10.07 -11.24
CA GLN A 222 5.80 -11.05 -10.15
C GLN A 222 6.39 -10.31 -8.93
N ALA A 223 7.56 -10.70 -8.43
CA ALA A 223 8.23 -10.07 -7.29
C ALA A 223 9.18 -8.90 -7.67
N SER A 224 9.06 -8.33 -8.87
CA SER A 224 9.98 -7.30 -9.36
C SER A 224 9.27 -6.03 -9.85
N LEU A 225 9.97 -4.89 -9.75
CA LEU A 225 9.53 -3.60 -10.27
C LEU A 225 10.36 -3.23 -11.50
N VAL A 226 9.69 -3.03 -12.62
CA VAL A 226 10.33 -2.65 -13.88
C VAL A 226 9.94 -1.21 -14.23
N LYS A 227 10.95 -0.37 -14.51
CA LYS A 227 10.72 1.00 -15.01
C LYS A 227 10.39 0.93 -16.49
N TYR A 228 9.30 1.54 -16.91
CA TYR A 228 8.86 1.54 -18.30
C TYR A 228 9.21 2.87 -18.96
N THR A 229 9.60 2.80 -20.24
CA THR A 229 9.74 3.98 -21.09
C THR A 229 8.39 4.38 -21.70
N PRO A 230 8.24 5.60 -22.25
CA PRO A 230 7.03 5.98 -22.97
C PRO A 230 6.65 5.02 -24.10
N ALA A 231 7.66 4.46 -24.79
CA ALA A 231 7.43 3.46 -25.84
C ALA A 231 6.84 2.15 -25.29
N ASP A 232 7.36 1.67 -24.16
CA ASP A 232 6.84 0.48 -23.48
C ASP A 232 5.40 0.69 -23.02
N ILE A 233 5.10 1.88 -22.46
CA ILE A 233 3.76 2.25 -22.00
C ILE A 233 2.78 2.20 -23.18
N VAL A 234 3.10 2.83 -24.30
CA VAL A 234 2.24 2.81 -25.50
C VAL A 234 2.00 1.38 -25.98
N GLN A 235 3.03 0.53 -26.01
CA GLN A 235 2.90 -0.84 -26.45
C GLN A 235 2.01 -1.67 -25.51
N VAL A 236 2.19 -1.53 -24.19
CA VAL A 236 1.38 -2.23 -23.19
C VAL A 236 -0.07 -1.76 -23.23
N THR A 237 -0.31 -0.45 -23.31
CA THR A 237 -1.66 0.11 -23.41
C THR A 237 -2.35 -0.35 -24.69
N ARG A 238 -1.67 -0.36 -25.84
CA ARG A 238 -2.23 -0.89 -27.09
C ARG A 238 -2.67 -2.34 -26.95
N LYS A 239 -1.84 -3.16 -26.33
CA LYS A 239 -2.17 -4.57 -26.08
C LYS A 239 -3.38 -4.70 -25.14
N GLN A 240 -3.42 -3.96 -24.04
CA GLN A 240 -4.54 -3.95 -23.11
C GLN A 240 -5.86 -3.51 -23.78
N VAL A 241 -5.82 -2.49 -24.64
CA VAL A 241 -6.98 -2.03 -25.40
C VAL A 241 -7.43 -3.11 -26.37
N GLN A 242 -6.51 -3.74 -27.11
CA GLN A 242 -6.82 -4.80 -28.05
C GLN A 242 -7.49 -6.00 -27.35
N ASP A 243 -6.92 -6.42 -26.22
CA ASP A 243 -7.44 -7.52 -25.41
C ASP A 243 -8.83 -7.18 -24.84
N GLY A 244 -9.00 -5.97 -24.27
CA GLY A 244 -10.27 -5.51 -23.73
C GLY A 244 -11.38 -5.39 -24.78
N CYS A 245 -11.08 -4.78 -25.93
CA CYS A 245 -12.02 -4.69 -27.05
C CYS A 245 -12.41 -6.08 -27.57
N LYS A 246 -11.48 -7.02 -27.64
CA LYS A 246 -11.77 -8.39 -28.08
C LYS A 246 -12.75 -9.08 -27.13
N THR A 247 -12.53 -8.99 -25.83
CA THR A 247 -13.45 -9.54 -24.81
C THR A 247 -14.84 -8.92 -24.93
N GLU A 248 -14.92 -7.61 -25.15
CA GLU A 248 -16.20 -6.91 -25.27
C GLU A 248 -16.96 -7.30 -26.55
N ILE A 249 -16.25 -7.44 -27.68
CA ILE A 249 -16.83 -7.94 -28.93
C ILE A 249 -17.37 -9.37 -28.74
N GLU A 250 -16.65 -10.23 -28.03
CA GLU A 250 -17.09 -11.60 -27.73
C GLU A 250 -18.35 -11.62 -26.84
N ARG A 251 -18.44 -10.71 -25.85
CA ARG A 251 -19.63 -10.51 -25.00
C ARG A 251 -20.83 -10.10 -25.85
N LEU A 252 -20.70 -9.06 -26.66
CA LEU A 252 -21.77 -8.58 -27.54
C LEU A 252 -22.22 -9.65 -28.54
N ARG A 253 -21.30 -10.40 -29.15
CA ARG A 253 -21.63 -11.53 -30.02
C ARG A 253 -22.43 -12.63 -29.30
N LYS A 254 -22.18 -12.86 -28.00
CA LYS A 254 -22.95 -13.81 -27.20
C LYS A 254 -24.34 -13.30 -26.89
N GLU A 255 -24.49 -12.01 -26.59
CA GLU A 255 -25.79 -11.36 -26.35
C GLU A 255 -26.67 -11.35 -27.60
N ILE A 256 -26.09 -11.01 -28.76
CA ILE A 256 -26.81 -11.05 -30.05
C ILE A 256 -27.32 -12.46 -30.34
N ARG A 257 -26.49 -13.50 -30.15
CA ARG A 257 -26.92 -14.90 -30.35
C ARG A 257 -28.07 -15.30 -29.43
N LYS A 258 -28.05 -14.87 -28.16
CA LYS A 258 -29.16 -15.12 -27.22
C LYS A 258 -30.44 -14.39 -27.67
N ALA A 259 -30.33 -13.14 -28.11
CA ALA A 259 -31.47 -12.35 -28.55
C ALA A 259 -32.11 -12.91 -29.83
N VAL A 260 -31.31 -13.45 -30.76
CA VAL A 260 -31.82 -14.13 -31.96
C VAL A 260 -32.55 -15.43 -31.58
N ALA A 261 -31.97 -16.25 -30.70
CA ALA A 261 -32.61 -17.49 -30.24
C ALA A 261 -33.95 -17.25 -29.51
N LEU A 262 -34.10 -16.13 -28.80
CA LEU A 262 -35.35 -15.73 -28.15
C LEU A 262 -36.42 -15.22 -29.12
N LYS A 263 -36.05 -14.80 -30.34
CA LYS A 263 -37.00 -14.39 -31.38
C LYS A 263 -37.54 -15.56 -32.22
N GLU A 264 -36.87 -16.70 -32.16
CA GLU A 264 -37.24 -17.93 -32.91
C GLU A 264 -38.09 -18.90 -32.06
N CYS A 265 -38.42 -18.54 -30.81
CA CYS A 265 -39.42 -19.20 -29.95
C CYS A 265 -40.67 -18.32 -29.84
#